data_AF-A0A257CVU3-F1
#
_entry.id   AF-A0A257CVU3-F1
#
_cell.length_a   1.000
_cell.length_b   1.000
_cell.length_c   1.000
_cell.angle_alpha   90.00
_cell.angle_beta   90.00
_cell.angle_gamma   90.00
#
_symmetry.space_group_name_H-M   'P 1'
#
loop_
_entity.id
_entity.type
_entity.pdbx_description
1 polymer ?
#
loop_
_entity_poly.entity_id
_entity_poly.type
_entity_poly.pdbx_seq_one_letter_code
_entity_poly.pdbx_strand_id
1 'polypeptide(L)'
;MPVLQAKPFGWIDASGRPQGIYPDIAAALSQQTGRVIRVEVVPFARAAALVAGRGDLAPLALGRMNGGCQELSDDRAVPWRFQELQSQESGVRMLQARRIDGFCTVNESLLDALSSTGLEASFADAQRLVLASKPVWLMLSPGLEPELGQELVRGLAELQRNGELAKIFKARLGSRYVLHLSK
;
A
#
# COMPACT_ATOMS: atom_id res chain seq x y z
N MET A 1 -2.24 -20.65 -6.70
CA MET A 1 -2.46 -19.71 -5.57
C MET A 1 -3.13 -18.45 -6.10
N PRO A 2 -4.04 -17.81 -5.36
CA PRO A 2 -4.52 -16.47 -5.72
C PRO A 2 -3.38 -15.46 -5.60
N VAL A 3 -3.28 -14.54 -6.56
CA VAL A 3 -2.35 -13.40 -6.48
C VAL A 3 -2.98 -12.33 -5.59
N LEU A 4 -2.21 -11.80 -4.64
CA LEU A 4 -2.65 -10.74 -3.74
C LEU A 4 -2.62 -9.40 -4.51
N GLN A 5 -3.77 -8.98 -5.03
CA GLN A 5 -3.90 -7.75 -5.84
C GLN A 5 -3.85 -6.51 -4.94
N ALA A 6 -2.65 -6.00 -4.68
CA ALA A 6 -2.37 -4.93 -3.72
C ALA A 6 -2.38 -3.54 -4.38
N LYS A 7 -3.56 -3.08 -4.86
CA LYS A 7 -3.71 -1.70 -5.35
C LYS A 7 -3.37 -0.66 -4.27
N PRO A 8 -2.70 0.46 -4.60
CA PRO A 8 -2.21 0.86 -5.93
C PRO A 8 -0.75 0.45 -6.16
N PHE A 9 -0.18 -0.39 -5.30
CA PHE A 9 1.25 -0.73 -5.30
C PHE A 9 1.61 -1.78 -6.35
N GLY A 10 0.81 -2.84 -6.48
CA GLY A 10 1.06 -3.91 -7.43
C GLY A 10 -0.18 -4.77 -7.67
N TRP A 11 -0.65 -4.82 -8.91
CA TRP A 11 -1.69 -5.73 -9.35
C TRP A 11 -1.47 -6.16 -10.81
N ILE A 12 -2.22 -7.15 -11.28
CA ILE A 12 -2.24 -7.59 -12.68
C ILE A 12 -3.51 -7.05 -13.35
N ASP A 13 -3.37 -6.37 -14.50
CA ASP A 13 -4.51 -5.88 -15.29
C ASP A 13 -5.20 -6.99 -16.10
N ALA A 14 -6.36 -6.67 -16.71
CA ALA A 14 -7.15 -7.62 -17.50
C ALA A 14 -6.43 -8.15 -18.77
N SER A 15 -5.27 -7.57 -19.13
CA SER A 15 -4.39 -8.04 -20.20
C SER A 15 -3.15 -8.79 -19.69
N GLY A 16 -3.10 -9.12 -18.40
CA GLY A 16 -2.00 -9.87 -17.79
C GLY A 16 -0.76 -9.05 -17.44
N ARG A 17 -0.80 -7.71 -17.55
CA ARG A 17 0.37 -6.86 -17.31
C ARG A 17 0.42 -6.36 -15.86
N PRO A 18 1.60 -6.32 -15.22
CA PRO A 18 1.79 -5.62 -13.94
C PRO A 18 1.42 -4.14 -14.04
N GLN A 19 0.75 -3.64 -13.00
CA GLN A 19 0.35 -2.24 -12.84
C GLN A 19 0.56 -1.79 -11.39
N GLY A 20 0.84 -0.50 -11.21
CA GLY A 20 0.93 0.14 -9.91
C GLY A 20 2.29 0.74 -9.59
N ILE A 21 2.39 1.34 -8.41
CA ILE A 21 3.53 2.14 -7.95
C ILE A 21 4.85 1.33 -7.96
N TYR A 22 4.85 0.06 -7.55
CA TYR A 22 6.08 -0.75 -7.54
C TYR A 22 6.55 -1.14 -8.96
N PRO A 23 5.68 -1.62 -9.88
CA PRO A 23 6.03 -1.72 -11.30
C PRO A 23 6.54 -0.41 -11.92
N ASP A 24 5.89 0.72 -11.62
CA ASP A 24 6.29 2.03 -12.17
C ASP A 24 7.67 2.47 -11.65
N ILE A 25 7.95 2.30 -10.35
CA ILE A 25 9.27 2.59 -9.74
C ILE A 25 10.34 1.67 -10.31
N ALA A 26 10.05 0.38 -10.51
CA ALA A 26 10.99 -0.56 -11.10
C ALA A 26 11.31 -0.23 -12.57
N ALA A 27 10.32 0.24 -13.34
CA ALA A 27 10.52 0.74 -14.70
C ALA A 27 11.37 2.02 -14.73
N ALA A 28 11.10 2.97 -13.83
CA ALA A 28 11.90 4.19 -13.70
C ALA A 28 13.35 3.89 -13.24
N LEU A 29 13.54 2.94 -12.32
CA LEU A 29 14.85 2.52 -11.85
C LEU A 29 15.63 1.76 -12.93
N SER A 30 14.94 0.97 -13.76
CA SER A 30 15.50 0.31 -14.95
C SER A 30 16.03 1.34 -15.95
N GLN A 31 15.26 2.41 -16.22
CA GLN A 31 15.71 3.52 -17.08
C GLN A 31 16.88 4.32 -16.45
N GLN A 32 16.82 4.57 -15.14
CA GLN A 32 17.83 5.36 -14.41
C GLN A 32 19.19 4.64 -14.26
N THR A 33 19.22 3.31 -14.35
CA THR A 33 20.43 2.48 -14.19
C THR A 33 20.88 1.80 -15.49
N GLY A 34 20.02 1.76 -16.52
CA GLY A 34 20.26 0.98 -17.74
C GLY A 34 20.16 -0.55 -17.54
N ARG A 35 19.73 -1.01 -16.36
CA ARG A 35 19.59 -2.44 -16.04
C ARG A 35 18.19 -2.94 -16.35
N VAL A 36 18.07 -4.15 -16.88
CA VAL A 36 16.76 -4.79 -17.12
C VAL A 36 16.19 -5.31 -15.79
N ILE A 37 15.25 -4.58 -15.21
CA ILE A 37 14.55 -4.99 -13.98
C ILE A 37 13.25 -5.69 -14.37
N ARG A 38 13.14 -7.00 -14.11
CA ARG A 38 11.88 -7.75 -14.26
C ARG A 38 11.04 -7.60 -12.99
N VAL A 39 9.75 -7.32 -13.18
CA VAL A 39 8.77 -7.21 -12.09
C VAL A 39 7.86 -8.44 -12.09
N GLU A 40 7.86 -9.19 -10.98
CA GLU A 40 7.02 -10.38 -10.81
C GLU A 40 6.09 -10.15 -9.61
N VAL A 41 4.77 -10.09 -9.86
CA VAL A 41 3.76 -9.82 -8.82
C VAL A 41 3.39 -11.13 -8.12
N VAL A 42 4.13 -11.47 -7.07
CA VAL A 42 3.92 -12.66 -6.24
C VAL A 42 3.13 -12.34 -4.96
N PRO A 43 2.24 -13.25 -4.49
CA PRO A 43 1.54 -13.05 -3.22
C PRO A 43 2.50 -13.15 -2.02
N PHE A 44 2.55 -12.11 -1.18
CA PHE A 44 3.43 -12.00 -0.01
C PHE A 44 2.62 -11.83 1.29
N ALA A 45 3.14 -12.27 2.44
CA ALA A 45 2.42 -12.22 3.73
C ALA A 45 3.36 -12.06 4.95
N ARG A 46 2.90 -11.29 5.97
CA ARG A 46 3.60 -10.88 7.24
C ARG A 46 4.81 -9.93 7.01
N ALA A 47 5.24 -9.05 7.94
CA ALA A 47 4.85 -8.63 9.31
C ALA A 47 5.29 -7.14 9.53
N ALA A 48 5.16 -6.36 10.62
CA ALA A 48 4.42 -6.36 11.90
C ALA A 48 4.49 -4.91 12.54
N ALA A 49 3.82 -4.66 13.67
CA ALA A 49 4.12 -3.65 14.74
C ALA A 49 4.23 -2.11 14.46
N LEU A 50 3.38 -1.26 15.07
CA LEU A 50 3.59 -0.57 16.38
C LEU A 50 2.31 0.20 16.85
N VAL A 51 2.36 1.09 17.85
CA VAL A 51 1.20 1.55 18.68
C VAL A 51 1.03 3.08 18.76
N ALA A 52 -0.21 3.57 18.92
CA ALA A 52 -0.52 4.89 19.51
C ALA A 52 -1.80 4.89 20.39
N GLY A 53 -2.92 4.30 19.93
CA GLY A 53 -4.17 4.17 20.70
C GLY A 53 -5.16 3.27 19.97
N ARG A 54 -5.85 2.36 20.68
CA ARG A 54 -6.59 1.23 20.05
C ARG A 54 -7.96 0.88 20.65
N GLY A 55 -8.22 1.22 21.91
CA GLY A 55 -9.36 0.66 22.67
C GLY A 55 -10.73 0.90 22.05
N ASP A 56 -10.96 2.11 21.50
CA ASP A 56 -12.26 2.53 20.98
C ASP A 56 -12.69 1.80 19.69
N LEU A 57 -11.76 1.09 19.04
CA LEU A 57 -12.05 0.23 17.89
C LEU A 57 -12.56 -1.16 18.26
N ALA A 58 -12.39 -1.60 19.52
CA ALA A 58 -12.73 -2.96 19.96
C ALA A 58 -14.18 -3.42 19.74
N PRO A 59 -15.24 -2.59 19.91
CA PRO A 59 -16.61 -3.04 19.67
C PRO A 59 -16.99 -3.11 18.18
N LEU A 60 -16.22 -2.46 17.30
CA LEU A 60 -16.55 -2.20 15.91
C LEU A 60 -16.33 -3.42 15.00
N ALA A 61 -17.16 -3.57 13.96
CA ALA A 61 -16.91 -4.49 12.86
C ALA A 61 -15.91 -3.87 11.87
N LEU A 62 -14.72 -4.45 11.73
CA LEU A 62 -13.61 -3.89 10.97
C LEU A 62 -13.34 -4.68 9.69
N GLY A 63 -13.47 -4.06 8.53
CA GLY A 63 -12.98 -4.64 7.28
C GLY A 63 -11.46 -4.68 7.26
N ARG A 64 -10.87 -5.75 6.70
CA ARG A 64 -9.44 -5.82 6.34
C ARG A 64 -9.20 -6.71 5.13
N MET A 65 -8.05 -6.57 4.47
CA MET A 65 -7.56 -7.59 3.54
C MET A 65 -6.98 -8.78 4.33
N ASN A 66 -7.09 -9.99 3.77
CA ASN A 66 -6.58 -11.22 4.39
C ASN A 66 -5.08 -11.11 4.74
N GLY A 67 -4.74 -11.38 6.01
CA GLY A 67 -3.37 -11.24 6.56
C GLY A 67 -2.92 -9.80 6.88
N GLY A 68 -3.79 -8.80 6.64
CA GLY A 68 -3.55 -7.39 6.96
C GLY A 68 -4.01 -6.97 8.36
N CYS A 69 -3.86 -5.67 8.63
CA CYS A 69 -4.20 -5.03 9.91
C CYS A 69 -3.46 -5.60 11.13
N GLN A 70 -2.16 -5.84 11.00
CA GLN A 70 -1.30 -6.41 12.04
C GLN A 70 -1.22 -5.50 13.28
N GLU A 71 -1.34 -4.19 13.06
CA GLU A 71 -1.46 -3.14 14.06
C GLU A 71 -2.60 -3.38 15.06
N LEU A 72 -3.61 -4.17 14.69
CA LEU A 72 -4.65 -4.64 15.59
C LEU A 72 -4.52 -6.16 15.85
N SER A 73 -4.35 -6.99 14.81
CA SER A 73 -4.41 -8.45 14.97
C SER A 73 -3.24 -9.09 15.73
N ASP A 74 -2.12 -8.39 15.92
CA ASP A 74 -1.04 -8.83 16.81
C ASP A 74 -1.45 -8.68 18.29
N ASP A 75 -2.40 -7.80 18.62
CA ASP A 75 -2.96 -7.61 19.95
C ASP A 75 -4.07 -8.64 20.23
N ARG A 76 -3.65 -9.78 20.77
CA ARG A 76 -4.53 -10.92 21.10
C ARG A 76 -5.33 -10.74 22.38
N ALA A 77 -5.15 -9.64 23.12
CA ALA A 77 -5.96 -9.36 24.31
C ALA A 77 -7.38 -8.86 23.95
N VAL A 78 -7.55 -8.34 22.73
CA VAL A 78 -8.83 -7.82 22.22
C VAL A 78 -9.42 -8.79 21.18
N PRO A 79 -10.69 -9.21 21.31
CA PRO A 79 -11.36 -10.10 20.35
C PRO A 79 -11.86 -9.33 19.11
N TRP A 80 -10.92 -8.86 18.27
CA TRP A 80 -11.21 -8.03 17.10
C TRP A 80 -12.20 -8.67 16.12
N ARG A 81 -13.27 -7.94 15.78
CA ARG A 81 -14.34 -8.38 14.89
C ARG A 81 -14.00 -8.08 13.42
N PHE A 82 -13.02 -8.80 12.87
CA PHE A 82 -12.63 -8.63 11.47
C PHE A 82 -13.61 -9.25 10.48
N GLN A 83 -13.84 -8.54 9.37
CA GLN A 83 -14.41 -9.09 8.15
C GLN A 83 -13.34 -9.09 7.04
N GLU A 84 -13.07 -10.27 6.49
CA GLU A 84 -12.09 -10.46 5.42
C GLU A 84 -12.64 -9.98 4.07
N LEU A 85 -11.92 -9.06 3.44
CA LEU A 85 -12.28 -8.41 2.17
C LEU A 85 -11.50 -9.00 1.00
N GLN A 86 -12.15 -9.05 -0.16
CA GLN A 86 -11.56 -9.56 -1.40
C GLN A 86 -10.88 -8.46 -2.22
N SER A 87 -11.25 -7.20 -2.01
CA SER A 87 -10.59 -6.04 -2.61
C SER A 87 -10.80 -4.76 -1.79
N GLN A 88 -9.96 -3.75 -2.03
CA GLN A 88 -10.05 -2.46 -1.34
C GLN A 88 -11.39 -1.75 -1.67
N GLU A 89 -11.82 -1.83 -2.93
CA GLU A 89 -13.09 -1.31 -3.44
C GLU A 89 -14.31 -2.05 -2.88
N SER A 90 -14.16 -3.28 -2.39
CA SER A 90 -15.23 -3.97 -1.65
C SER A 90 -15.37 -3.42 -0.23
N GLY A 91 -14.25 -3.10 0.43
CA GLY A 91 -14.22 -2.46 1.74
C GLY A 91 -14.91 -1.10 1.76
N VAL A 92 -14.54 -0.20 0.84
CA VAL A 92 -15.15 1.15 0.76
C VAL A 92 -16.67 1.08 0.53
N ARG A 93 -17.15 0.21 -0.38
CA ARG A 93 -18.59 0.02 -0.61
C ARG A 93 -19.31 -0.57 0.60
N MET A 94 -18.66 -1.48 1.35
CA MET A 94 -19.24 -2.06 2.57
C MET A 94 -19.30 -1.06 3.72
N LEU A 95 -18.31 -0.17 3.83
CA LEU A 95 -18.32 0.95 4.78
C LEU A 95 -19.44 1.95 4.44
N GLN A 96 -19.61 2.29 3.15
CA GLN A 96 -20.71 3.15 2.69
C GLN A 96 -22.09 2.54 2.99
N ALA A 97 -22.21 1.23 2.77
CA ALA A 97 -23.42 0.46 3.06
C ALA A 97 -23.61 0.10 4.56
N ARG A 98 -22.77 0.62 5.46
CA ARG A 98 -22.79 0.34 6.91
C ARG A 98 -22.81 -1.15 7.27
N ARG A 99 -22.08 -1.96 6.50
CA ARG A 99 -21.87 -3.41 6.74
C ARG A 99 -20.62 -3.69 7.58
N ILE A 100 -19.71 -2.73 7.60
CA ILE A 100 -18.58 -2.60 8.52
C ILE A 100 -18.60 -1.16 9.07
N ASP A 101 -18.11 -0.98 10.29
CA ASP A 101 -18.06 0.30 10.98
C ASP A 101 -16.74 1.05 10.70
N GLY A 102 -15.68 0.30 10.36
CA GLY A 102 -14.39 0.84 9.97
C GLY A 102 -13.66 -0.06 8.97
N PHE A 103 -12.65 0.48 8.29
CA PHE A 103 -11.84 -0.26 7.30
C PHE A 103 -10.34 -0.05 7.57
N CYS A 104 -9.65 -1.13 7.93
CA CYS A 104 -8.22 -1.13 8.21
C CYS A 104 -7.41 -1.42 6.93
N THR A 105 -6.74 -0.38 6.43
CA THR A 105 -5.90 -0.43 5.23
C THR A 105 -4.88 0.73 5.26
N VAL A 106 -3.94 0.77 4.29
CA VAL A 106 -2.99 1.89 4.16
C VAL A 106 -3.62 3.03 3.35
N ASN A 107 -3.17 4.27 3.60
CA ASN A 107 -3.81 5.48 3.09
C ASN A 107 -3.84 5.55 1.56
N GLU A 108 -2.80 5.06 0.89
CA GLU A 108 -2.67 5.00 -0.57
C GLU A 108 -3.75 4.07 -1.17
N SER A 109 -3.95 2.90 -0.55
CA SER A 109 -5.01 1.94 -0.95
C SER A 109 -6.41 2.46 -0.66
N LEU A 110 -6.60 3.23 0.42
CA LEU A 110 -7.87 3.90 0.68
C LEU A 110 -8.17 4.97 -0.39
N LEU A 111 -7.18 5.77 -0.78
CA LEU A 111 -7.34 6.82 -1.81
C LEU A 111 -7.64 6.23 -3.19
N ASP A 112 -6.89 5.21 -3.62
CA ASP A 112 -7.16 4.47 -4.88
C ASP A 112 -8.54 3.82 -4.88
N ALA A 113 -8.95 3.19 -3.76
CA ALA A 113 -10.26 2.55 -3.65
C ALA A 113 -11.43 3.55 -3.61
N LEU A 114 -11.24 4.71 -2.97
CA LEU A 114 -12.23 5.79 -2.99
C LEU A 114 -12.42 6.33 -4.40
N SER A 115 -11.33 6.61 -5.13
CA SER A 115 -11.42 7.19 -6.48
C SER A 115 -11.87 6.20 -7.55
N SER A 116 -11.41 4.95 -7.49
CA SER A 116 -11.92 3.87 -8.37
C SER A 116 -13.35 3.43 -8.07
N THR A 117 -13.98 3.95 -7.00
CA THR A 117 -15.42 3.79 -6.73
C THR A 117 -16.24 5.07 -6.89
N GLY A 118 -15.61 6.24 -7.09
CA GLY A 118 -16.28 7.54 -7.14
C GLY A 118 -16.87 7.98 -5.79
N LEU A 119 -16.29 7.52 -4.68
CA LEU A 119 -16.81 7.70 -3.33
C LEU A 119 -16.03 8.73 -2.49
N GLU A 120 -15.08 9.46 -3.08
CA GLU A 120 -14.26 10.46 -2.36
C GLU A 120 -15.12 11.48 -1.60
N ALA A 121 -16.21 11.94 -2.21
CA ALA A 121 -17.14 12.89 -1.60
C ALA A 121 -17.94 12.29 -0.44
N SER A 122 -18.24 10.98 -0.46
CA SER A 122 -18.93 10.29 0.64
C SER A 122 -18.05 10.08 1.89
N PHE A 123 -16.72 10.26 1.75
CA PHE A 123 -15.74 10.05 2.82
C PHE A 123 -14.78 11.25 2.98
N ALA A 124 -15.21 12.45 2.57
CA ALA A 124 -14.42 13.67 2.70
C ALA A 124 -14.12 13.99 4.17
N ASP A 125 -15.15 13.94 5.02
CA ASP A 125 -15.08 14.22 6.46
C ASP A 125 -14.85 12.97 7.32
N ALA A 126 -14.53 11.82 6.70
CA ALA A 126 -14.37 10.56 7.41
C ALA A 126 -13.07 10.56 8.25
N GLN A 127 -13.21 10.36 9.57
CA GLN A 127 -12.09 10.32 10.50
C GLN A 127 -11.12 9.18 10.15
N ARG A 128 -9.83 9.51 10.04
CA ARG A 128 -8.76 8.54 9.75
C ARG A 128 -7.85 8.40 10.99
N LEU A 129 -7.90 7.24 11.64
CA LEU A 129 -6.98 6.93 12.74
C LEU A 129 -5.69 6.31 12.17
N VAL A 130 -4.57 6.99 12.33
CA VAL A 130 -3.25 6.47 11.94
C VAL A 130 -2.76 5.51 13.02
N LEU A 131 -2.94 4.21 12.79
CA LEU A 131 -2.54 3.16 13.74
C LEU A 131 -1.01 3.01 13.86
N ALA A 132 -0.30 3.24 12.75
CA ALA A 132 1.16 3.28 12.67
C ALA A 132 1.59 4.07 11.41
N SER A 133 2.85 4.52 11.37
CA SER A 133 3.52 5.01 10.15
C SER A 133 4.91 4.36 10.08
N LYS A 134 5.31 3.90 8.88
CA LYS A 134 6.53 3.11 8.67
C LYS A 134 7.13 3.42 7.30
N PRO A 135 8.47 3.48 7.16
CA PRO A 135 9.13 3.59 5.86
C PRO A 135 8.93 2.32 5.02
N VAL A 136 8.84 2.51 3.70
CA VAL A 136 8.88 1.42 2.71
C VAL A 136 10.31 1.29 2.19
N TRP A 137 10.84 0.07 2.17
CA TRP A 137 12.24 -0.19 1.85
C TRP A 137 12.41 -0.91 0.50
N LEU A 138 13.45 -0.54 -0.24
CA LEU A 138 13.98 -1.37 -1.32
C LEU A 138 14.70 -2.58 -0.68
N MET A 139 14.09 -3.76 -0.74
CA MET A 139 14.72 -4.99 -0.26
C MET A 139 15.67 -5.55 -1.32
N LEU A 140 16.93 -5.79 -0.94
CA LEU A 140 17.96 -6.40 -1.77
C LEU A 140 18.33 -7.78 -1.21
N SER A 141 18.74 -8.70 -2.09
CA SER A 141 19.22 -10.03 -1.67
C SER A 141 20.58 -9.91 -0.97
N PRO A 142 20.83 -10.64 0.14
CA PRO A 142 22.17 -10.73 0.73
C PRO A 142 23.23 -11.33 -0.21
N GLY A 143 22.81 -12.06 -1.25
CA GLY A 143 23.66 -12.60 -2.31
C GLY A 143 23.70 -11.75 -3.59
N LEU A 144 23.24 -10.49 -3.53
CA LEU A 144 23.39 -9.54 -4.63
C LEU A 144 24.84 -9.05 -4.71
N GLU A 145 25.35 -8.82 -5.92
CA GLU A 145 26.65 -8.15 -6.12
C GLU A 145 26.64 -6.76 -5.43
N PRO A 146 27.65 -6.42 -4.62
CA PRO A 146 27.70 -5.14 -3.89
C PRO A 146 27.61 -3.91 -4.79
N GLU A 147 28.25 -3.95 -5.97
CA GLU A 147 28.31 -2.86 -6.94
C GLU A 147 26.92 -2.56 -7.53
N LEU A 148 26.22 -3.58 -8.04
CA LEU A 148 24.81 -3.50 -8.44
C LEU A 148 23.88 -3.09 -7.28
N GLY A 149 24.13 -3.58 -6.06
CA GLY A 149 23.38 -3.16 -4.87
C GLY A 149 23.50 -1.65 -4.61
N GLN A 150 24.72 -1.10 -4.66
CA GLN A 150 24.94 0.34 -4.56
C GLN A 150 24.36 1.11 -5.76
N GLU A 151 24.39 0.55 -6.97
CA GLU A 151 23.83 1.17 -8.17
C GLU A 151 22.31 1.35 -8.06
N LEU A 152 21.58 0.33 -7.59
CA LEU A 152 20.15 0.42 -7.33
C LEU A 152 19.81 1.44 -6.24
N VAL A 153 20.61 1.52 -5.16
CA VAL A 153 20.44 2.52 -4.10
C VAL A 153 20.71 3.94 -4.62
N ARG A 154 21.78 4.14 -5.40
CA ARG A 154 22.07 5.44 -6.06
C ARG A 154 20.96 5.84 -7.03
N GLY A 155 20.45 4.90 -7.83
CA GLY A 155 19.35 5.13 -8.77
C GLY A 155 18.05 5.53 -8.05
N LEU A 156 17.71 4.86 -6.95
CA LEU A 156 16.53 5.24 -6.15
C LEU A 156 16.67 6.63 -5.54
N ALA A 157 17.86 6.98 -5.04
CA ALA A 157 18.16 8.31 -4.52
C ALA A 157 18.13 9.40 -5.61
N GLU A 158 18.42 9.06 -6.87
CA GLU A 158 18.25 9.96 -8.02
C GLU A 158 16.77 10.22 -8.32
N LEU A 159 15.96 9.16 -8.43
CA LEU A 159 14.50 9.24 -8.63
C LEU A 159 13.78 10.00 -7.50
N GLN A 160 14.33 9.95 -6.28
CA GLN A 160 13.87 10.73 -5.13
C GLN A 160 14.22 12.22 -5.28
N ARG A 161 15.46 12.54 -5.69
CA ARG A 161 15.98 13.91 -5.78
C ARG A 161 15.43 14.69 -6.99
N ASN A 162 15.23 14.02 -8.12
CA ASN A 162 14.67 14.62 -9.34
C ASN A 162 13.13 14.70 -9.33
N GLY A 163 12.48 14.08 -8.33
CA GLY A 163 11.02 14.12 -8.13
C GLY A 163 10.22 13.09 -8.92
N GLU A 164 10.87 12.19 -9.67
CA GLU A 164 10.18 11.14 -10.45
C GLU A 164 9.35 10.21 -9.55
N LEU A 165 9.82 9.88 -8.34
CA LEU A 165 9.00 9.16 -7.36
C LEU A 165 7.70 9.92 -7.02
N ALA A 166 7.79 11.23 -6.77
CA ALA A 166 6.61 12.04 -6.43
C ALA A 166 5.64 12.16 -7.62
N LYS A 167 6.16 12.13 -8.86
CA LYS A 167 5.39 12.07 -10.12
C LYS A 167 4.65 10.73 -10.28
N ILE A 168 5.31 9.60 -10.04
CA ILE A 168 4.71 8.26 -10.05
C ILE A 168 3.55 8.17 -9.04
N PHE A 169 3.78 8.57 -7.78
CA PHE A 169 2.73 8.53 -6.75
C PHE A 169 1.54 9.45 -7.12
N LYS A 170 1.78 10.67 -7.60
CA LYS A 170 0.70 11.59 -8.03
C LYS A 170 -0.07 11.09 -9.26
N ALA A 171 0.57 10.35 -10.17
CA ALA A 171 -0.08 9.77 -11.34
C ALA A 171 -1.07 8.64 -10.97
N ARG A 172 -0.84 7.93 -9.85
CA ARG A 172 -1.73 6.87 -9.35
C ARG A 172 -2.71 7.35 -8.27
N LEU A 173 -2.32 8.30 -7.43
CA LEU A 173 -3.08 8.75 -6.24
C LEU A 173 -3.72 10.14 -6.39
N GLY A 174 -3.58 10.75 -7.56
CA GLY A 174 -4.10 12.08 -7.86
C GLY A 174 -3.19 13.23 -7.40
N SER A 175 -3.43 14.41 -7.95
CA SER A 175 -2.59 15.61 -7.78
C SER A 175 -2.50 16.15 -6.34
N ARG A 176 -3.46 15.79 -5.48
CA ARG A 176 -3.50 16.19 -4.06
C ARG A 176 -2.62 15.33 -3.15
N TYR A 177 -2.10 14.19 -3.64
CA TYR A 177 -1.23 13.34 -2.83
C TYR A 177 0.15 13.99 -2.61
N VAL A 178 0.61 13.95 -1.36
CA VAL A 178 1.95 14.42 -0.95
C VAL A 178 2.76 13.21 -0.53
N LEU A 179 3.80 12.89 -1.31
CA LEU A 179 4.76 11.85 -0.94
C LEU A 179 5.67 12.38 0.17
N HIS A 180 5.48 11.88 1.39
CA HIS A 180 6.30 12.23 2.54
C HIS A 180 7.62 11.45 2.51
N LEU A 181 8.65 12.08 1.97
CA LEU A 181 10.02 11.55 1.96
C LEU A 181 10.72 11.91 3.28
N SER A 182 11.30 10.91 3.94
CA SER A 182 12.23 11.14 5.05
C SER A 182 13.50 11.85 4.55
N LYS A 183 14.03 12.75 5.38
CA LYS A 183 15.36 13.35 5.23
C LYS A 183 16.42 12.43 5.83
#